data_AF-A0A4Z0WD04-F1
#
_entry.id   AF-A0A4Z0WD04-F1
#
_cell.length_a   1.000
_cell.length_b   1.000
_cell.length_c   1.000
_cell.angle_alpha   90.00
_cell.angle_beta   90.00
_cell.angle_gamma   90.00
#
_symmetry.space_group_name_H-M   'P 1'
#
loop_
_entity.id
_entity.type
_entity.pdbx_description
1 polymer ?
#
loop_
_entity_poly.entity_id
_entity_poly.type
_entity_poly.pdbx_seq_one_letter_code
_entity_poly.pdbx_strand_id
1 'polypeptide(L)'
;METMDLSILIGTFSAGILTCGLAALVALRLRRGDVSEPEDQTRRALLESVAQNVSEVHHVYQQFLSLALEFSRQGQSWPAHRKEELRRVTDELVRVFRNLTEAEATLLLLGEKKLERALRVYGAKIVHLRRQIYAEKNTFTGDDIQGLDQLRNDIARLRETFYDALSLRFKAA
;
A
#
# COMPACT_ATOMS: atom_id res chain seq x y z
N MET A 1 41.05 51.21 46.66
CA MET A 1 40.80 49.75 46.59
C MET A 1 39.33 49.53 46.26
N GLU A 2 38.84 50.14 45.17
CA GLU A 2 37.39 50.21 44.85
C GLU A 2 37.15 49.97 43.34
N THR A 3 38.18 50.14 42.50
CA THR A 3 38.14 49.93 41.05
C THR A 3 38.41 48.49 40.61
N MET A 4 38.95 47.64 41.49
CA MET A 4 39.21 46.22 41.19
C MET A 4 37.96 45.35 41.28
N ASP A 5 37.05 45.62 42.24
CA ASP A 5 35.83 44.83 42.41
C ASP A 5 34.83 45.02 41.26
N LEU A 6 34.73 46.24 40.69
CA LEU A 6 33.82 46.52 39.59
C LEU A 6 34.23 45.80 38.28
N SER A 7 35.54 45.65 38.04
CA SER A 7 36.08 44.99 36.85
C SER A 7 35.86 43.47 36.88
N ILE A 8 35.98 42.86 38.07
CA ILE A 8 35.72 41.43 38.28
C ILE A 8 34.22 41.15 38.21
N LEU A 9 33.38 42.05 38.74
CA LEU A 9 31.94 41.96 38.64
C LEU A 9 31.46 42.01 37.18
N ILE A 10 31.90 43.00 36.39
CA ILE A 10 31.49 43.13 34.97
C ILE A 10 32.00 41.95 34.12
N GLY A 11 33.20 41.43 34.42
CA GLY A 11 33.77 40.28 33.71
C GLY A 11 32.96 38.99 33.86
N THR A 12 32.41 38.72 35.04
CA THR A 12 31.63 37.49 35.32
C THR A 12 30.24 37.50 34.69
N PHE A 13 29.56 38.66 34.63
CA PHE A 13 28.25 38.77 34.00
C PHE A 13 28.31 38.62 32.47
N SER A 14 29.37 39.14 31.83
CA SER A 14 29.53 39.04 30.37
C SER A 14 29.78 37.60 29.88
N ALA A 15 30.50 36.78 30.68
CA ALA A 15 30.76 35.37 30.36
C ALA A 15 29.52 34.47 30.48
N GLY A 16 28.61 34.76 31.43
CA GLY A 16 27.37 33.98 31.62
C GLY A 16 26.34 34.17 30.50
N ILE A 17 26.21 35.38 29.97
CA ILE A 17 25.27 35.68 28.87
C ILE A 17 25.73 35.03 27.56
N LEU A 18 27.04 35.02 27.30
CA LEU A 18 27.62 34.44 26.09
C LEU A 18 27.52 32.91 26.07
N THR A 19 27.69 32.26 27.23
CA THR A 19 27.58 30.80 27.35
C THR A 19 26.13 30.32 27.28
N CYS A 20 25.17 31.03 27.89
CA CYS A 20 23.74 30.73 27.74
C CYS A 20 23.23 30.92 26.31
N GLY A 21 23.66 31.98 25.63
CA GLY A 21 23.28 32.22 24.23
C GLY A 21 23.78 31.13 23.28
N LEU A 22 25.01 30.67 23.45
CA LEU A 22 25.60 29.61 22.63
C LEU A 22 24.92 28.25 22.88
N ALA A 23 24.63 27.92 24.14
CA ALA A 23 23.91 26.70 24.51
C ALA A 23 22.48 26.68 23.94
N ALA A 24 21.77 27.81 23.99
CA ALA A 24 20.44 27.94 23.40
C ALA A 24 20.46 27.78 21.87
N LEU A 25 21.48 28.32 21.18
CA LEU A 25 21.64 28.20 19.73
C LEU A 25 21.98 26.76 19.30
N VAL A 26 22.81 26.06 20.08
CA VAL A 26 23.13 24.64 19.86
C VAL A 26 21.91 23.76 20.15
N ALA A 27 21.18 24.01 21.24
CA ALA A 27 19.95 23.30 21.55
C ALA A 27 18.84 23.51 20.50
N LEU A 28 18.70 24.73 19.96
CA LEU A 28 17.79 25.03 18.84
C LEU A 28 18.21 24.36 17.54
N ARG A 29 19.51 24.22 17.27
CA ARG A 29 19.99 23.46 16.11
C ARG A 29 19.83 21.96 16.26
N LEU A 30 20.03 21.42 17.47
CA LEU A 30 19.77 20.01 17.78
C LEU A 30 18.28 19.68 17.70
N ARG A 31 17.39 20.57 18.17
CA ARG A 31 15.93 20.41 18.08
C ARG A 31 15.36 20.57 16.67
N ARG A 32 16.08 21.20 15.74
CA ARG A 32 15.65 21.31 14.34
C ARG A 32 15.80 19.99 13.55
N GLY A 33 16.47 18.99 14.10
CA GLY A 33 16.66 17.68 13.46
C GLY A 33 15.50 16.69 13.65
N ASP A 34 14.46 17.02 14.42
CA ASP A 34 13.51 16.03 14.96
C ASP A 34 12.05 16.22 14.52
N VAL A 35 11.78 17.15 13.59
CA VAL A 35 10.40 17.46 13.14
C VAL A 35 9.95 16.56 11.98
N SER A 36 10.87 15.91 11.27
CA SER A 36 10.56 15.06 10.10
C SER A 36 10.18 13.62 10.46
N GLU A 37 10.68 13.07 11.57
CA GLU A 37 10.37 11.70 12.02
C GLU A 37 8.86 11.37 12.11
N PRO A 38 7.98 12.23 12.66
CA PRO A 38 6.56 11.91 12.75
C PRO A 38 5.85 11.88 11.38
N GLU A 39 6.29 12.69 10.41
CA GLU A 39 5.70 12.71 9.06
C GLU A 39 6.12 11.45 8.27
N ASP A 40 7.38 11.06 8.36
CA ASP A 40 7.93 9.86 7.72
C ASP A 40 7.29 8.58 8.28
N GLN A 41 7.13 8.51 9.61
CA GLN A 41 6.45 7.38 10.25
C GLN A 41 4.98 7.27 9.84
N THR A 42 4.28 8.41 9.74
CA THR A 42 2.89 8.46 9.26
C THR A 42 2.80 7.99 7.80
N ARG A 43 3.73 8.45 6.94
CA ARG A 43 3.80 8.04 5.53
C ARG A 43 4.00 6.53 5.41
N ARG A 44 4.93 5.95 6.18
CA ARG A 44 5.17 4.50 6.20
C ARG A 44 3.93 3.72 6.64
N ALA A 45 3.24 4.17 7.69
CA ALA A 45 2.00 3.53 8.16
C ALA A 45 0.89 3.54 7.09
N LEU A 46 0.75 4.64 6.34
CA LEU A 46 -0.21 4.73 5.23
C LEU A 46 0.16 3.79 4.07
N LEU A 47 1.45 3.69 3.73
CA LEU A 47 1.93 2.74 2.71
C LEU A 47 1.75 1.28 3.15
N GLU A 48 1.91 0.98 4.45
CA GLU A 48 1.63 -0.32 5.03
C GLU A 48 0.15 -0.67 4.96
N SER A 49 -0.74 0.28 5.30
CA SER A 49 -2.18 0.12 5.15
C SER A 49 -2.58 -0.16 3.69
N VAL A 50 -1.97 0.53 2.73
CA VAL A 50 -2.12 0.22 1.29
C VAL A 50 -1.70 -1.22 1.01
N ALA A 51 -0.54 -1.67 1.50
CA ALA A 51 -0.06 -3.03 1.30
C ALA A 51 -1.03 -4.09 1.86
N GLN A 52 -1.59 -3.84 3.05
CA GLN A 52 -2.56 -4.72 3.72
C GLN A 52 -3.86 -4.81 2.92
N ASN A 53 -4.43 -3.67 2.50
CA ASN A 53 -5.65 -3.61 1.70
C ASN A 53 -5.52 -4.40 0.38
N VAL A 54 -4.38 -4.25 -0.31
CA VAL A 54 -4.12 -5.00 -1.56
C VAL A 54 -3.94 -6.50 -1.29
N SER A 55 -3.31 -6.86 -0.18
CA SER A 55 -3.09 -8.26 0.22
C SER A 55 -4.41 -8.97 0.52
N GLU A 56 -5.34 -8.32 1.22
CA GLU A 56 -6.67 -8.87 1.53
C GLU A 56 -7.46 -9.17 0.26
N VAL A 57 -7.48 -8.24 -0.69
CA VAL A 57 -8.13 -8.45 -1.99
C VAL A 57 -7.47 -9.59 -2.74
N HIS A 58 -6.14 -9.65 -2.71
CA HIS A 58 -5.41 -10.72 -3.38
C HIS A 58 -5.73 -12.09 -2.80
N HIS A 59 -5.88 -12.19 -1.48
CA HIS A 59 -6.22 -13.44 -0.80
C HIS A 59 -7.55 -13.99 -1.29
N VAL A 60 -8.61 -13.18 -1.30
CA VAL A 60 -9.94 -13.58 -1.80
C VAL A 60 -9.89 -13.86 -3.30
N TYR A 61 -9.13 -13.08 -4.07
CA TYR A 61 -8.89 -13.35 -5.49
C TYR A 61 -8.28 -14.73 -5.74
N GLN A 62 -7.33 -15.19 -4.92
CA GLN A 62 -6.75 -16.53 -5.06
C GLN A 62 -7.77 -17.64 -4.82
N GLN A 63 -8.65 -17.47 -3.82
CA GLN A 63 -9.74 -18.41 -3.57
C GLN A 63 -10.70 -18.46 -4.77
N PHE A 64 -11.09 -17.29 -5.29
CA PHE A 64 -11.92 -17.18 -6.49
C PHE A 64 -11.26 -17.85 -7.70
N LEU A 65 -9.98 -17.57 -7.94
CA LEU A 65 -9.23 -18.10 -9.07
C LEU A 65 -9.15 -19.64 -9.03
N SER A 66 -8.92 -20.22 -7.85
CA SER A 66 -8.88 -21.67 -7.69
C SER A 66 -10.20 -22.32 -8.14
N LEU A 67 -11.33 -21.78 -7.67
CA LEU A 67 -12.67 -22.25 -8.03
C LEU A 67 -12.99 -21.98 -9.51
N ALA A 68 -12.58 -20.84 -10.05
CA ALA A 68 -12.75 -20.49 -11.45
C ALA A 68 -12.00 -21.45 -12.39
N LEU A 69 -10.76 -21.83 -12.04
CA LEU A 69 -9.98 -22.79 -12.81
C LEU A 69 -10.58 -24.19 -12.71
N GLU A 70 -11.06 -24.59 -11.53
CA GLU A 70 -11.78 -25.86 -11.36
C GLU A 70 -13.04 -25.92 -12.25
N PHE A 71 -13.84 -24.85 -12.23
CA PHE A 71 -15.02 -24.71 -13.08
C PHE A 71 -14.68 -24.78 -14.57
N SER A 72 -13.61 -24.09 -14.99
CA SER A 72 -13.20 -24.06 -16.40
C SER A 72 -12.83 -25.44 -16.96
N ARG A 73 -12.37 -26.34 -16.09
CA ARG A 73 -11.97 -27.71 -16.46
C ARG A 73 -13.13 -28.70 -16.46
N GLN A 74 -14.07 -28.56 -15.53
CA GLN A 74 -15.18 -29.49 -15.34
C GLN A 74 -16.47 -29.07 -16.07
N GLY A 75 -16.67 -27.78 -16.30
CA GLY A 75 -17.82 -27.24 -17.02
C GLY A 75 -19.17 -27.66 -16.42
N GLN A 76 -20.03 -28.28 -17.23
CA GLN A 76 -21.41 -28.65 -16.84
C GLN A 76 -21.48 -29.67 -15.71
N SER A 77 -20.53 -30.60 -15.62
CA SER A 77 -20.54 -31.66 -14.60
C SER A 77 -20.17 -31.16 -13.20
N TRP A 78 -19.92 -29.87 -13.04
CA TRP A 78 -19.48 -29.31 -11.78
C TRP A 78 -20.59 -29.31 -10.72
N PRO A 79 -20.35 -29.83 -9.50
CA PRO A 79 -21.37 -29.99 -8.48
C PRO A 79 -22.09 -28.69 -8.08
N ALA A 80 -23.39 -28.77 -7.77
CA ALA A 80 -24.19 -27.61 -7.37
C ALA A 80 -23.63 -26.90 -6.13
N HIS A 81 -23.10 -27.64 -5.15
CA HIS A 81 -22.49 -27.05 -3.95
C HIS A 81 -21.23 -26.21 -4.28
N ARG A 82 -20.43 -26.62 -5.28
CA ARG A 82 -19.25 -25.87 -5.75
C ARG A 82 -19.64 -24.61 -6.52
N LYS A 83 -20.72 -24.68 -7.31
CA LYS A 83 -21.28 -23.50 -7.99
C LYS A 83 -21.74 -22.45 -6.97
N GLU A 84 -22.36 -22.88 -5.88
CA GLU A 84 -22.76 -21.99 -4.79
C GLU A 84 -21.54 -21.43 -4.04
N GLU A 85 -20.51 -22.24 -3.81
CA GLU A 85 -19.23 -21.77 -3.25
C GLU A 85 -18.58 -20.70 -4.13
N LEU A 86 -18.50 -20.92 -5.44
CA LEU A 86 -18.00 -19.94 -6.41
C LEU A 86 -18.80 -18.63 -6.36
N ARG A 87 -20.14 -18.72 -6.28
CA ARG A 87 -21.02 -17.55 -6.14
C ARG A 87 -20.72 -16.78 -4.86
N ARG A 88 -20.60 -17.48 -3.73
CA ARG A 88 -20.26 -16.89 -2.43
C ARG A 88 -18.92 -16.17 -2.46
N VAL A 89 -17.87 -16.82 -2.97
CA VAL A 89 -16.52 -16.23 -3.06
C VAL A 89 -16.48 -15.08 -4.07
N THR A 90 -17.29 -15.14 -5.13
CA THR A 90 -17.44 -14.02 -6.08
C THR A 90 -18.06 -12.80 -5.40
N ASP A 91 -19.11 -12.99 -4.59
CA ASP A 91 -19.74 -11.91 -3.83
C ASP A 91 -18.79 -11.35 -2.77
N GLU A 92 -18.02 -12.22 -2.10
CA GLU A 92 -16.97 -11.81 -1.19
C GLU A 92 -15.91 -10.97 -1.91
N LEU A 93 -15.40 -11.42 -3.06
CA LEU A 93 -14.46 -10.67 -3.89
C LEU A 93 -15.00 -9.28 -4.22
N VAL A 94 -16.26 -9.15 -4.63
CA VAL A 94 -16.89 -7.84 -4.90
C VAL A 94 -16.87 -6.95 -3.66
N ARG A 95 -17.10 -7.50 -2.46
CA ARG A 95 -17.11 -6.73 -1.21
C ARG A 95 -15.73 -6.21 -0.84
N VAL A 96 -14.72 -7.09 -0.81
CA VAL A 96 -13.33 -6.73 -0.45
C VAL A 96 -12.69 -5.81 -1.50
N PHE A 97 -13.21 -5.75 -2.73
CA PHE A 97 -12.74 -4.80 -3.75
C PHE A 97 -12.80 -3.33 -3.32
N ARG A 98 -13.66 -2.97 -2.34
CA ARG A 98 -13.65 -1.64 -1.72
C ARG A 98 -12.28 -1.27 -1.14
N ASN A 99 -11.52 -2.23 -0.64
CA ASN A 99 -10.20 -2.01 -0.04
C ASN A 99 -9.19 -1.56 -1.10
N LEU A 100 -9.33 -1.99 -2.37
CA LEU A 100 -8.54 -1.42 -3.47
C LEU A 100 -8.84 0.06 -3.67
N THR A 101 -10.11 0.45 -3.65
CA THR A 101 -10.51 1.86 -3.79
C THR A 101 -9.98 2.71 -2.64
N GLU A 102 -9.98 2.18 -1.42
CA GLU A 102 -9.40 2.85 -0.26
C GLU A 102 -7.88 3.01 -0.40
N ALA A 103 -7.18 1.95 -0.83
CA ALA A 103 -5.75 2.01 -1.12
C ALA A 103 -5.41 3.02 -2.24
N GLU A 104 -6.21 3.07 -3.31
CA GLU A 104 -6.06 4.05 -4.40
C GLU A 104 -6.20 5.48 -3.87
N ALA A 105 -7.23 5.75 -3.05
CA ALA A 105 -7.44 7.06 -2.44
C ALA A 105 -6.27 7.48 -1.54
N THR A 106 -5.77 6.57 -0.70
CA THR A 106 -4.59 6.81 0.13
C THR A 106 -3.35 7.14 -0.70
N LEU A 107 -3.11 6.39 -1.78
CA LEU A 107 -1.99 6.67 -2.69
C LEU A 107 -2.13 8.04 -3.39
N LEU A 108 -3.35 8.47 -3.75
CA LEU A 108 -3.59 9.81 -4.27
C LEU A 108 -3.23 10.90 -3.25
N LEU A 109 -3.64 10.72 -1.98
CA LEU A 109 -3.35 11.67 -0.90
C LEU A 109 -1.85 11.77 -0.62
N LEU A 110 -1.11 10.66 -0.75
CA LEU A 110 0.35 10.62 -0.62
C LEU A 110 1.10 11.17 -1.86
N GLY A 111 0.38 11.51 -2.94
CA GLY A 111 0.94 11.99 -4.20
C GLY A 111 1.52 10.90 -5.10
N GLU A 112 1.32 9.62 -4.77
CA GLU A 112 1.90 8.46 -5.46
C GLU A 112 1.08 8.03 -6.70
N LYS A 113 0.89 8.96 -7.64
CA LYS A 113 0.06 8.76 -8.85
C LYS A 113 0.43 7.54 -9.71
N LYS A 114 1.70 7.12 -9.69
CA LYS A 114 2.15 5.94 -10.45
C LYS A 114 1.70 4.64 -9.80
N LEU A 115 1.86 4.52 -8.48
CA LEU A 115 1.39 3.35 -7.71
C LEU A 115 -0.12 3.23 -7.80
N GLU A 116 -0.79 4.36 -7.68
CA GLU A 116 -2.24 4.48 -7.79
C GLU A 116 -2.75 3.96 -9.15
N ARG A 117 -2.16 4.42 -10.25
CA ARG A 117 -2.50 3.94 -11.59
C ARG A 117 -2.21 2.44 -11.75
N ALA A 118 -1.08 1.96 -11.22
CA ALA A 118 -0.75 0.55 -11.26
C ALA A 118 -1.82 -0.29 -10.53
N LEU A 119 -2.32 0.22 -9.40
CA LEU A 119 -3.36 -0.45 -8.63
C LEU A 119 -4.71 -0.51 -9.37
N ARG A 120 -5.10 0.58 -10.04
CA ARG A 120 -6.29 0.58 -10.92
C ARG A 120 -6.20 -0.48 -12.02
N VAL A 121 -5.04 -0.58 -12.67
CA VAL A 121 -4.82 -1.58 -13.75
C VAL A 121 -4.90 -3.00 -13.20
N TYR A 122 -4.31 -3.25 -12.03
CA TYR A 122 -4.42 -4.51 -11.31
C TYR A 122 -5.88 -4.87 -11.00
N GLY A 123 -6.64 -3.95 -10.39
CA GLY A 123 -8.05 -4.15 -10.08
C GLY A 123 -8.91 -4.40 -11.33
N ALA A 124 -8.67 -3.64 -12.41
CA ALA A 124 -9.38 -3.80 -13.68
C ALA A 124 -9.16 -5.19 -14.31
N LYS A 125 -7.95 -5.74 -14.22
CA LYS A 125 -7.65 -7.09 -14.73
C LYS A 125 -8.37 -8.18 -13.93
N ILE A 126 -8.46 -8.05 -12.61
CA ILE A 126 -9.24 -8.98 -11.78
C ILE A 126 -10.74 -8.91 -12.14
N VAL A 127 -11.29 -7.70 -12.30
CA VAL A 127 -12.70 -7.53 -12.74
C VAL A 127 -12.92 -8.17 -14.11
N HIS A 128 -11.98 -8.01 -15.04
CA HIS A 128 -12.05 -8.62 -16.35
C HIS A 128 -12.06 -10.15 -16.27
N LEU A 129 -11.17 -10.75 -15.47
CA LEU A 129 -11.16 -12.21 -15.25
C LEU A 129 -12.49 -12.69 -14.66
N ARG A 130 -13.02 -11.99 -13.65
CA ARG A 130 -14.33 -12.33 -13.05
C ARG A 130 -15.46 -12.36 -14.08
N ARG A 131 -15.48 -11.41 -15.02
CA ARG A 131 -16.49 -11.35 -16.09
C ARG A 131 -16.40 -12.52 -17.06
N GLN A 132 -15.21 -13.08 -17.29
CA GLN A 132 -15.04 -14.24 -18.17
C GLN A 132 -15.58 -15.55 -17.56
N ILE A 133 -15.62 -15.63 -16.23
CA ILE A 133 -16.04 -16.81 -15.47
C ILE A 133 -17.55 -16.80 -15.18
N TYR A 134 -18.24 -15.67 -15.42
CA TYR A 134 -19.65 -15.52 -15.03
C TYR A 134 -20.54 -16.61 -15.68
N ALA A 135 -21.42 -17.16 -14.86
CA ALA A 135 -21.90 -18.55 -14.86
C ALA A 135 -22.77 -19.01 -16.05
N GLU A 136 -22.87 -18.24 -17.12
CA GLU A 136 -23.66 -18.61 -18.31
C GLU A 136 -22.82 -19.16 -19.46
N LYS A 137 -21.47 -19.11 -19.35
CA LYS A 137 -20.62 -19.90 -20.24
C LYS A 137 -20.67 -21.37 -19.81
N ASN A 138 -21.56 -22.10 -20.46
CA ASN A 138 -21.77 -23.53 -20.23
C ASN A 138 -20.58 -24.41 -20.66
N THR A 139 -19.67 -23.88 -21.47
CA THR A 139 -18.50 -24.57 -22.02
C THR A 139 -17.38 -23.56 -22.24
N PHE A 140 -16.18 -23.90 -21.77
CA PHE A 140 -14.95 -23.17 -22.08
C PHE A 140 -14.26 -23.85 -23.26
N THR A 141 -13.92 -23.08 -24.28
CA THR A 141 -13.08 -23.55 -25.38
C THR A 141 -11.61 -23.59 -24.96
N GLY A 142 -10.75 -24.28 -25.73
CA GLY A 142 -9.31 -24.27 -25.49
C GLY A 142 -8.74 -22.84 -25.48
N ASP A 143 -9.25 -21.97 -26.34
CA ASP A 143 -8.86 -20.57 -26.42
C ASP A 143 -9.31 -19.77 -25.18
N ASP A 144 -10.50 -20.05 -24.63
CA ASP A 144 -10.97 -19.43 -23.37
C ASP A 144 -10.05 -19.78 -22.20
N ILE A 145 -9.63 -21.05 -22.10
CA ILE A 145 -8.73 -21.52 -21.03
C ILE A 145 -7.35 -20.85 -21.16
N GLN A 146 -6.81 -20.75 -22.36
CA GLN A 146 -5.55 -20.03 -22.60
C GLN A 146 -5.67 -18.53 -22.24
N GLY A 147 -6.79 -17.90 -22.57
CA GLY A 147 -7.07 -16.52 -22.18
C GLY A 147 -7.10 -16.32 -20.67
N LEU A 148 -7.72 -17.25 -19.93
CA LEU A 148 -7.75 -17.22 -18.46
C LEU A 148 -6.35 -17.38 -17.86
N ASP A 149 -5.53 -18.29 -18.39
CA ASP A 149 -4.15 -18.47 -17.93
C ASP A 149 -3.29 -17.22 -18.20
N GLN A 150 -3.46 -16.57 -19.35
CA GLN A 150 -2.80 -15.31 -19.66
C GLN A 150 -3.20 -14.21 -18.67
N LEU A 151 -4.50 -14.06 -18.39
CA LEU A 151 -5.00 -13.07 -17.43
C LEU A 151 -4.50 -13.34 -16.01
N ARG A 152 -4.47 -14.60 -15.59
CA ARG A 152 -3.88 -14.99 -14.30
C ARG A 152 -2.43 -14.51 -14.20
N ASN A 153 -1.62 -14.78 -15.23
CA ASN A 153 -0.21 -14.43 -15.26
C ASN A 153 -0.02 -12.90 -15.30
N ASP A 154 -0.88 -12.17 -16.03
CA ASP A 154 -0.90 -10.71 -16.03
C ASP A 154 -1.18 -10.14 -14.63
N ILE A 155 -2.19 -10.66 -13.94
CA ILE A 155 -2.55 -10.21 -12.58
C ILE A 155 -1.39 -10.47 -11.61
N ALA A 156 -0.74 -11.63 -11.71
CA ALA A 156 0.43 -11.95 -10.89
C ALA A 156 1.58 -10.96 -11.13
N ARG A 157 1.91 -10.66 -12.39
CA ARG A 157 2.96 -9.70 -12.76
C ARG A 157 2.65 -8.28 -12.30
N LEU A 158 1.39 -7.83 -12.45
CA LEU A 158 0.96 -6.51 -11.99
C LEU A 158 1.09 -6.37 -10.46
N ARG A 159 0.72 -7.42 -9.72
CA ARG A 159 0.88 -7.45 -8.26
C ARG A 159 2.35 -7.33 -7.86
N GLU A 160 3.22 -8.12 -8.46
CA GLU A 160 4.66 -8.10 -8.20
C GLU A 160 5.25 -6.72 -8.49
N THR A 161 5.00 -6.19 -9.69
CA THR A 161 5.45 -4.84 -10.09
C THR A 161 4.95 -3.75 -9.14
N PHE A 162 3.70 -3.89 -8.65
CA PHE A 162 3.14 -2.97 -7.67
C PHE A 162 3.89 -3.03 -6.33
N TYR A 163 4.14 -4.21 -5.78
CA TYR A 163 4.87 -4.36 -4.52
C TYR A 163 6.34 -3.96 -4.63
N ASP A 164 6.99 -4.21 -5.77
CA ASP A 164 8.36 -3.73 -6.01
C ASP A 164 8.40 -2.20 -5.94
N ALA A 165 7.50 -1.53 -6.65
CA ALA A 165 7.40 -0.07 -6.62
C ALA A 165 7.02 0.46 -5.23
N LEU A 166 6.12 -0.22 -4.52
CA LEU A 166 5.70 0.15 -3.17
C LEU A 166 6.86 0.03 -2.18
N SER A 167 7.66 -1.03 -2.28
CA SER A 167 8.83 -1.26 -1.42
C SER A 167 9.89 -0.17 -1.59
N LEU A 168 10.10 0.32 -2.81
CA LEU A 168 11.01 1.43 -3.08
C LEU A 168 10.53 2.71 -2.41
N ARG A 169 9.21 2.97 -2.41
CA ARG A 169 8.63 4.11 -1.70
C ARG A 169 8.69 3.96 -0.20
N PHE A 170 8.47 2.77 0.31
CA PHE A 170 8.54 2.47 1.74
C PHE A 170 9.95 2.67 2.30
N LYS A 171 11.00 2.32 1.55
CA LYS A 171 12.40 2.55 1.95
C LYS A 171 12.86 4.00 1.83
N ALA A 172 12.19 4.79 0.99
CA ALA A 172 12.51 6.19 0.74
C ALA A 172 11.73 7.16 1.62
N ALA A 173 10.60 6.71 2.19
CA ALA A 173 9.91 7.32 3.32
C ALA A 173 10.63 6.93 4.61
#